data_AF-A0A497NLT5-F1
#
_entry.id   AF-A0A497NLT5-F1
#
_cell.length_a   1.000
_cell.length_b   1.000
_cell.length_c   1.000
_cell.angle_alpha   90.00
_cell.angle_beta   90.00
_cell.angle_gamma   90.00
#
_symmetry.space_group_name_H-M   'P 1'
#
loop_
_entity.id
_entity.type
_entity.pdbx_description
1 polymer ?
#
loop_
_entity_poly.entity_id
_entity_poly.type
_entity_poly.pdbx_seq_one_letter_code
_entity_poly.pdbx_strand_id
1 'polypeptide(L)'
;MNEKAEELVKELIARYMGRKPKTISLKLSWDDVSEIRISGNGLDERVEYPLTISFTSFAQGVIEAYEEVYGKLRVVPVGLREEIYENDKVSLDLYPSGGAGVFEIFVTYKDRERGE
;
A
#
# COMPACT_ATOMS: atom_id res chain seq x y z
N MET A 1 -20.43 2.27 0.04
CA MET A 1 -19.68 2.82 -1.11
C MET A 1 -18.16 2.64 -1.00
N ASN A 2 -17.59 2.42 0.20
CA ASN A 2 -16.14 2.20 0.38
C ASN A 2 -15.62 0.80 0.00
N GLU A 3 -16.45 -0.26 0.08
CA GLU A 3 -16.03 -1.64 -0.21
C GLU A 3 -15.52 -1.82 -1.65
N LYS A 4 -16.09 -1.09 -2.62
CA LYS A 4 -15.64 -1.16 -4.01
C LYS A 4 -14.22 -0.61 -4.21
N ALA A 5 -13.85 0.43 -3.46
CA ALA A 5 -12.54 1.04 -3.61
C ALA A 5 -11.44 0.13 -3.00
N GLU A 6 -11.74 -0.48 -1.85
CA GLU A 6 -10.87 -1.45 -1.20
C GLU A 6 -10.59 -2.66 -2.10
N GLU A 7 -11.63 -3.27 -2.66
CA GLU A 7 -11.48 -4.45 -3.54
C GLU A 7 -10.70 -4.10 -4.82
N LEU A 8 -10.96 -2.93 -5.42
CA LEU A 8 -10.19 -2.44 -6.58
C LEU A 8 -8.70 -2.28 -6.27
N VAL A 9 -8.38 -1.69 -5.12
CA VAL A 9 -6.98 -1.53 -4.67
C VAL A 9 -6.36 -2.90 -4.43
N LYS A 10 -7.06 -3.80 -3.74
CA LYS A 10 -6.58 -5.16 -3.48
C LYS A 10 -6.25 -5.90 -4.78
N GLU A 11 -7.17 -5.91 -5.74
CA GLU A 11 -6.95 -6.54 -7.05
C GLU A 11 -5.80 -5.90 -7.82
N LEU A 12 -5.67 -4.57 -7.76
CA LEU A 12 -4.57 -3.85 -8.38
C LEU A 12 -3.23 -4.29 -7.79
N ILE A 13 -3.10 -4.23 -6.45
CA ILE A 13 -1.85 -4.60 -5.77
C ILE A 13 -1.49 -6.06 -6.05
N ALA A 14 -2.46 -6.98 -5.98
CA ALA A 14 -2.28 -8.41 -6.25
C ALA A 14 -1.55 -8.69 -7.57
N ARG A 15 -1.87 -7.92 -8.63
CA ARG A 15 -1.20 -8.05 -9.95
C ARG A 15 0.28 -7.68 -9.93
N TYR A 16 0.68 -6.79 -9.03
CA TYR A 16 2.06 -6.32 -8.93
C TYR A 16 2.86 -7.03 -7.83
N MET A 17 2.24 -7.83 -6.96
CA MET A 17 2.94 -8.51 -5.85
C MET A 17 4.10 -9.39 -6.30
N GLY A 18 3.97 -10.06 -7.46
CA GLY A 18 5.04 -10.86 -8.06
C GLY A 18 6.30 -10.05 -8.42
N ARG A 19 6.16 -8.73 -8.63
CA ARG A 19 7.27 -7.81 -8.90
C ARG A 19 7.87 -7.19 -7.64
N LYS A 20 7.37 -7.56 -6.45
CA LYS A 20 7.81 -7.06 -5.14
C LYS A 20 7.92 -5.52 -5.09
N PRO A 21 6.80 -4.77 -5.25
CA PRO A 21 6.82 -3.30 -5.22
C PRO A 21 7.29 -2.80 -3.86
N LYS A 22 8.10 -1.73 -3.87
CA LYS A 22 8.72 -1.14 -2.67
C LYS A 22 7.94 0.05 -2.12
N THR A 23 7.22 0.76 -2.98
CA THR A 23 6.49 1.96 -2.60
C THR A 23 5.16 1.98 -3.34
N ILE A 24 4.08 2.12 -2.58
CA ILE A 24 2.71 2.23 -3.09
C ILE A 24 2.18 3.54 -2.56
N SER A 25 1.76 4.43 -3.45
CA SER A 25 1.38 5.79 -3.09
C SER A 25 0.03 6.13 -3.69
N LEU A 26 -0.83 6.75 -2.89
CA LEU A 26 -2.11 7.30 -3.29
C LEU A 26 -2.00 8.82 -3.24
N LYS A 27 -2.35 9.46 -4.34
CA LYS A 27 -2.46 10.92 -4.43
C LYS A 27 -3.89 11.30 -4.76
N LEU A 28 -4.46 12.17 -3.94
CA LEU A 28 -5.75 12.78 -4.19
C LEU A 28 -5.55 14.04 -5.02
N SER A 29 -6.17 14.08 -6.19
CA SER A 29 -6.27 15.29 -7.00
C SER A 29 -7.46 16.13 -6.57
N TRP A 30 -7.41 17.42 -6.92
CA TRP A 30 -8.45 18.40 -6.58
C TRP A 30 -9.77 18.17 -7.35
N ASP A 31 -9.75 17.31 -8.37
CA ASP A 31 -10.86 17.00 -9.28
C ASP A 31 -11.61 15.71 -8.88
N ASP A 32 -11.55 15.29 -7.61
CA ASP A 32 -12.13 14.02 -7.12
C ASP A 32 -11.58 12.75 -7.83
N VAL A 33 -10.38 12.88 -8.43
CA VAL A 33 -9.62 11.78 -9.05
C VAL A 33 -8.55 11.29 -8.09
N SER A 34 -8.36 9.97 -8.05
CA SER A 34 -7.30 9.33 -7.25
C SER A 34 -6.25 8.72 -8.16
N GLU A 35 -4.99 9.07 -7.95
CA GLU A 35 -3.86 8.44 -8.63
C GLU A 35 -3.18 7.46 -7.67
N ILE A 36 -3.09 6.19 -8.07
CA ILE A 36 -2.28 5.18 -7.38
C ILE A 36 -1.00 4.96 -8.18
N ARG A 37 0.13 5.15 -7.53
CA ARG A 37 1.45 4.87 -8.09
C ARG A 37 2.13 3.74 -7.34
N ILE A 38 2.55 2.73 -8.10
CA ILE A 38 3.23 1.53 -7.61
C ILE A 38 4.64 1.55 -8.18
N SER A 39 5.65 1.55 -7.31
CA SER A 39 7.04 1.59 -7.73
C SER A 39 7.92 0.60 -6.96
N GLY A 40 8.98 0.12 -7.60
CA GLY A 40 9.94 -0.80 -6.99
C GLY A 40 10.80 -1.53 -8.01
N ASN A 41 12.11 -1.64 -7.77
CA ASN A 41 13.09 -2.39 -8.57
C ASN A 41 12.82 -2.48 -10.09
N GLY A 42 12.68 -1.33 -10.76
CA GLY A 42 12.40 -1.25 -12.21
C GLY A 42 10.92 -1.14 -12.60
N LEU A 43 10.01 -1.13 -11.63
CA LEU A 43 8.58 -0.85 -11.77
C LEU A 43 8.31 0.64 -11.48
N ASP A 44 7.62 1.33 -12.39
CA ASP A 44 6.98 2.63 -12.16
C ASP A 44 5.64 2.62 -12.90
N GLU A 45 4.58 2.23 -12.18
CA GLU A 45 3.23 2.13 -12.73
C GLU A 45 2.34 3.17 -12.08
N ARG A 46 1.47 3.79 -12.86
CA ARG A 46 0.53 4.81 -12.40
C ARG A 46 -0.84 4.49 -12.95
N VAL A 47 -1.84 4.50 -12.08
CA VAL A 47 -3.23 4.22 -12.43
C VAL A 47 -4.10 5.32 -11.84
N GLU A 48 -4.86 5.97 -12.70
CA GLU A 48 -5.81 7.01 -12.31
C GLU A 48 -7.21 6.39 -12.22
N TYR A 49 -7.92 6.71 -11.14
CA TYR A 49 -9.28 6.30 -10.89
C TYR A 49 -10.21 7.51 -10.87
N PRO A 50 -11.34 7.50 -11.62
CA PRO A 50 -12.29 8.62 -11.68
C PRO A 50 -13.19 8.69 -10.43
N LEU A 51 -12.64 8.33 -9.26
CA LEU A 51 -13.33 8.18 -7.99
C LEU A 51 -12.36 8.60 -6.86
N THR A 52 -12.87 9.24 -5.82
CA THR A 52 -12.10 9.54 -4.60
C THR A 52 -11.95 8.28 -3.74
N ILE A 53 -10.72 7.76 -3.65
CA ILE A 53 -10.36 6.64 -2.79
C ILE A 53 -9.92 7.21 -1.45
N SER A 54 -10.65 6.88 -0.39
CA SER A 54 -10.28 7.30 0.97
C SER A 54 -8.95 6.66 1.38
N PHE A 55 -8.11 7.37 2.14
CA PHE A 55 -6.84 6.83 2.65
C PHE A 55 -7.02 5.52 3.43
N THR A 56 -8.11 5.40 4.19
CA THR A 56 -8.46 4.17 4.91
C THR A 56 -8.74 3.00 3.98
N SER A 57 -9.58 3.19 2.95
CA SER A 57 -9.87 2.15 1.96
C SER A 57 -8.65 1.75 1.15
N PHE A 58 -7.77 2.71 0.84
CA PHE A 58 -6.50 2.43 0.18
C PHE A 58 -5.57 1.60 1.07
N ALA A 59 -5.35 2.03 2.30
CA ALA A 59 -4.52 1.30 3.26
C ALA A 59 -5.04 -0.12 3.47
N GLN A 60 -6.35 -0.27 3.71
CA GLN A 60 -6.96 -1.57 3.97
C GLN A 60 -6.85 -2.52 2.77
N GLY A 61 -7.11 -2.04 1.56
CA GLY A 61 -6.94 -2.85 0.34
C GLY A 61 -5.49 -3.29 0.09
N VAL A 62 -4.51 -2.44 0.41
CA VAL A 62 -3.08 -2.80 0.35
C VAL A 62 -2.74 -3.84 1.43
N ILE A 63 -3.15 -3.62 2.68
CA ILE A 63 -2.90 -4.55 3.79
C ILE A 63 -3.49 -5.93 3.47
N GLU A 64 -4.74 -6.00 3.04
CA GLU A 64 -5.39 -7.27 2.72
C GLU A 64 -4.72 -8.01 1.56
N ALA A 65 -4.28 -7.29 0.51
CA ALA A 65 -3.51 -7.90 -0.57
C ALA A 65 -2.22 -8.54 -0.02
N TYR A 66 -1.50 -7.84 0.85
CA TYR A 66 -0.28 -8.36 1.47
C TYR A 66 -0.54 -9.50 2.45
N GLU A 67 -1.62 -9.44 3.24
CA GLU A 67 -2.01 -10.53 4.13
C GLU A 67 -2.38 -11.81 3.35
N GLU A 68 -2.99 -11.68 2.18
CA GLU A 68 -3.37 -12.82 1.33
C GLU A 68 -2.14 -13.57 0.78
N VAL A 69 -1.06 -12.87 0.44
CA VAL A 69 0.16 -13.49 -0.11
C VAL A 69 1.18 -13.87 0.95
N TYR A 70 1.42 -13.00 1.93
CA TYR A 70 2.49 -13.19 2.92
C TYR A 70 1.98 -13.81 4.23
N GLY A 71 0.67 -13.81 4.46
CA GLY A 71 0.03 -14.19 5.72
C GLY A 71 -0.25 -12.98 6.61
N LYS A 72 -1.01 -13.21 7.69
CA LYS A 72 -1.47 -12.14 8.58
C LYS A 72 -0.37 -11.17 9.03
N LEU A 73 -0.67 -9.88 8.97
CA LEU A 73 0.19 -8.81 9.44
C LEU A 73 -0.26 -8.37 10.84
N ARG A 74 0.69 -8.15 11.75
CA ARG A 74 0.40 -7.54 13.06
C ARG A 74 0.62 -6.04 12.98
N VAL A 75 -0.29 -5.30 13.62
CA VAL A 75 -0.15 -3.85 13.81
C VAL A 75 0.84 -3.59 14.93
N VAL A 76 1.88 -2.84 14.61
CA VAL A 76 2.85 -2.26 15.54
C VAL A 76 2.60 -0.76 15.57
N PRO A 77 1.99 -0.23 16.65
CA PRO A 77 1.79 1.21 16.79
C PRO A 77 3.15 1.87 17.07
N VAL A 78 3.59 2.78 16.19
CA VAL A 78 4.93 3.39 16.29
C VAL A 78 4.89 4.82 16.85
N GLY A 79 3.70 5.35 17.14
CA GLY A 79 3.54 6.69 17.68
C GLY A 79 2.18 7.27 17.34
N LEU A 80 2.07 8.60 17.38
CA LEU A 80 0.79 9.32 17.26
C LEU A 80 0.14 9.27 15.86
N ARG A 81 0.88 8.88 14.79
CA ARG A 81 0.38 8.94 13.39
C ARG A 81 0.92 7.87 12.44
N GLU A 82 1.83 7.02 12.87
CA GLU A 82 2.49 6.03 12.02
C GLU A 82 2.10 4.62 12.49
N GLU A 83 1.53 3.85 11.58
CA GLU A 83 1.12 2.47 11.79
C GLU A 83 2.00 1.57 10.94
N ILE A 84 2.68 0.62 11.58
CA ILE A 84 3.46 -0.40 10.88
C ILE A 84 2.69 -1.71 10.92
N TYR A 85 2.47 -2.31 9.75
CA TYR A 85 1.89 -3.65 9.61
C TYR A 85 3.00 -4.59 9.20
N GLU A 86 3.41 -5.50 10.09
CA GLU A 86 4.54 -6.37 9.81
C GLU A 86 4.30 -7.83 10.14
N ASN A 87 5.06 -8.71 9.49
CA ASN A 87 5.23 -10.10 9.90
C ASN A 87 6.71 -10.51 9.71
N ASP A 88 6.98 -11.82 9.72
CA ASP A 88 8.33 -12.37 9.52
C ASP A 88 8.87 -12.15 8.08
N LYS A 89 7.99 -11.91 7.10
CA LYS A 89 8.33 -11.83 5.67
C LYS A 89 8.31 -10.40 5.10
N VAL A 90 7.46 -9.52 5.63
CA VAL A 90 7.25 -8.17 5.10
C VAL A 90 6.89 -7.19 6.20
N SER A 91 7.25 -5.92 6.01
CA SER A 91 6.82 -4.77 6.81
C SER A 91 6.19 -3.73 5.89
N LEU A 92 5.04 -3.20 6.26
CA LEU A 92 4.36 -2.09 5.61
C LEU A 92 4.35 -0.90 6.54
N ASP A 93 5.04 0.16 6.14
CA ASP A 93 5.06 1.44 6.85
C ASP A 93 4.01 2.36 6.20
N LEU A 94 2.96 2.72 6.95
CA LEU A 94 1.91 3.60 6.46
C LEU A 94 2.22 5.04 6.88
N TYR A 95 2.44 5.90 5.88
CA TYR A 95 2.81 7.29 6.06
C TYR A 95 1.76 8.24 5.44
N PRO A 96 0.84 8.81 6.24
CA PRO A 96 -0.07 9.83 5.77
C PRO A 96 0.65 11.18 5.64
N SER A 97 1.03 11.56 4.42
CA SER A 97 1.55 12.89 4.08
C SER A 97 0.41 13.92 4.02
N GLY A 98 -0.17 14.24 5.19
CA GLY A 98 -1.41 15.01 5.36
C GLY A 98 -1.40 16.48 4.86
N GLY A 99 -0.24 17.01 4.44
CA GLY A 99 -0.14 18.37 3.87
C GLY A 99 -0.36 18.47 2.36
N ALA A 100 -0.25 17.35 1.63
CA ALA A 100 -0.27 17.33 0.16
C ALA A 100 -1.41 16.50 -0.45
N GLY A 101 -2.28 15.90 0.39
CA GLY A 101 -3.28 14.94 -0.09
C GLY A 101 -2.66 13.64 -0.59
N VAL A 102 -1.47 13.28 -0.10
CA VAL A 102 -0.73 12.09 -0.50
C VAL A 102 -0.64 11.13 0.67
N PHE A 103 -0.74 9.84 0.38
CA PHE A 103 -0.58 8.74 1.33
C PHE A 103 0.38 7.72 0.75
N GLU A 104 1.44 7.40 1.49
CA GLU A 104 2.51 6.55 1.01
C GLU A 104 2.64 5.32 1.90
N ILE A 105 2.82 4.16 1.27
CA ILE A 105 3.06 2.89 1.94
C ILE A 105 4.42 2.38 1.47
N PHE A 106 5.33 2.22 2.41
CA PHE A 106 6.65 1.67 2.16
C PHE A 106 6.66 0.19 2.52
N VAL A 107 7.08 -0.62 1.56
CA VAL A 107 7.11 -2.08 1.68
C VAL A 107 8.55 -2.51 1.84
N THR A 108 8.86 -3.08 3.01
CA THR A 108 10.15 -3.71 3.27
C THR A 108 9.98 -5.22 3.26
N TYR A 109 10.54 -5.88 2.25
CA TYR A 109 10.59 -7.34 2.22
C TYR A 109 11.71 -7.81 3.15
N LYS A 110 11.33 -8.52 4.21
CA LYS A 110 12.23 -9.26 5.09
C LYS A 110 12.56 -10.61 4.43
N ASP A 111 13.05 -10.55 3.19
CA ASP A 111 13.59 -11.73 2.55
C ASP A 111 14.82 -12.11 3.38
N ARG A 112 14.68 -13.21 4.13
CA ARG A 112 15.80 -13.83 4.80
C ARG A 112 16.65 -14.39 3.67
N GLU A 113 17.57 -13.59 3.15
CA GLU A 113 18.84 -14.11 2.64
C GLU A 113 19.48 -14.83 3.84
N ARG A 114 19.02 -16.06 4.08
CA ARG A 114 19.84 -17.10 4.66
C ARG A 114 21.00 -17.18 3.69
N GLY A 115 22.10 -16.55 4.08
CA GLY A 115 23.40 -16.93 3.57
C GLY A 115 23.54 -18.44 3.70
N GLU A 116 24.10 -19.03 2.65
CA GLU A 116 25.27 -19.91 2.67
C GLU A 116 25.65 -20.24 1.22
#